data_AF-S2S7R9-F1
#
_entry.id   AF-S2S7R9-F1
#
_cell.length_a   1.000
_cell.length_b   1.000
_cell.length_c   1.000
_cell.angle_alpha   90.00
_cell.angle_beta   90.00
_cell.angle_gamma   90.00
#
_symmetry.space_group_name_H-M   'P 1'
#
loop_
_entity.id
_entity.type
_entity.pdbx_description
1 polymer ?
#
loop_
_entity_poly.entity_id
_entity_poly.type
_entity_poly.pdbx_seq_one_letter_code
_entity_poly.pdbx_strand_id
1 'polypeptide(L)'
;PDLPPVAVSQKWIDDIQASLPQPPAERRQRYIEDWGIPAYDAGVLTQTKEMSDFFEATVAQGADAKQASNWLMGEVSGFLNAQHVELGQVALTPAHLAGMIKLIGDGTISSKMAKKVFKEIIQHDTDPDKWVHEKGLIQLSDPAKLTPIIDEILDNNQQSIDDFKAGKDRAIGFLVGQIMKQTHGQANPKVVNQILMAEI
;
A
#
# COMPACT_ATOMS: atom_id res chain seq x y z
N PRO A 1 32.28 30.07 42.28
CA PRO A 1 31.39 29.07 41.63
C PRO A 1 32.21 28.21 40.67
N ASP A 2 32.04 26.88 40.71
CA ASP A 2 32.87 25.92 39.94
C ASP A 2 32.59 25.89 38.43
N LEU A 3 31.57 26.62 37.96
CA LEU A 3 31.26 26.78 36.55
C LEU A 3 31.44 28.25 36.13
N PRO A 4 32.35 28.55 35.18
CA PRO A 4 32.48 29.89 34.61
C PRO A 4 31.26 30.23 33.73
N PRO A 5 30.98 31.53 33.50
CA PRO A 5 29.91 31.96 32.62
C PRO A 5 30.10 31.44 31.20
N VAL A 6 29.06 30.84 30.61
CA VAL A 6 29.06 30.40 29.21
C VAL A 6 28.70 31.57 28.31
N ALA A 7 29.58 31.90 27.36
CA ALA A 7 29.31 32.88 26.32
C ALA A 7 28.72 32.20 25.07
N VAL A 8 27.45 32.46 24.79
CA VAL A 8 26.77 31.95 23.58
C VAL A 8 26.91 32.97 22.47
N SER A 9 27.67 32.63 21.42
CA SER A 9 27.84 33.51 20.25
C SER A 9 26.65 33.43 19.29
N GLN A 10 26.35 34.51 18.56
CA GLN A 10 25.31 34.51 17.55
C GLN A 10 25.56 33.46 16.46
N LYS A 11 26.83 33.31 16.03
CA LYS A 11 27.21 32.27 15.07
C LYS A 11 26.83 30.86 15.54
N TRP A 12 27.03 30.56 16.82
CA TRP A 12 26.68 29.26 17.37
C TRP A 12 25.16 29.05 17.39
N ILE A 13 24.38 30.10 17.66
CA ILE A 13 22.91 30.06 17.57
C ILE A 13 22.47 29.79 16.13
N ASP A 14 23.03 30.53 15.16
CA ASP A 14 22.68 30.40 13.74
C ASP A 14 23.01 29.00 13.20
N ASP A 15 24.19 28.46 13.57
CA ASP A 15 24.62 27.11 13.18
C ASP A 15 23.68 26.04 13.76
N ILE A 16 23.23 26.18 15.03
CA ILE A 16 22.25 25.28 15.63
C ILE A 16 20.90 25.42 14.92
N GLN A 17 20.41 26.64 14.70
CA GLN A 17 19.11 26.89 14.09
C GLN A 17 19.02 26.32 12.67
N ALA A 18 20.11 26.43 11.89
CA ALA A 18 20.19 25.83 10.56
C ALA A 18 20.24 24.29 10.57
N SER A 19 20.66 23.68 11.69
CA SER A 19 20.70 22.22 11.85
C SER A 19 19.38 21.61 12.33
N LEU A 20 18.44 22.44 12.80
CA LEU A 20 17.16 21.96 13.30
C LEU A 20 16.32 21.39 12.14
N PRO A 21 15.75 20.18 12.29
CA PRO A 21 14.85 19.65 11.30
C PRO A 21 13.56 20.48 11.24
N GLN A 22 12.81 20.33 10.16
CA GLN A 22 11.51 20.97 10.05
C GLN A 22 10.61 20.57 11.25
N PRO A 23 9.93 21.54 11.90
CA PRO A 23 9.03 21.23 13.00
C PRO A 23 7.91 20.26 12.58
N PRO A 24 7.52 19.30 13.45
CA PRO A 24 6.45 18.35 13.14
C PRO A 24 5.12 19.01 12.76
N ALA A 25 4.82 20.18 13.35
CA ALA A 25 3.59 20.91 13.05
C ALA A 25 3.53 21.39 11.58
N GLU A 26 4.65 21.85 11.04
CA GLU A 26 4.73 22.29 9.64
C GLU A 26 4.61 21.10 8.69
N ARG A 27 5.29 19.98 9.02
CA ARG A 27 5.16 18.74 8.23
C ARG A 27 3.71 18.25 8.19
N ARG A 28 3.01 18.27 9.33
CA ARG A 28 1.59 17.89 9.41
C ARG A 28 0.74 18.75 8.50
N GLN A 29 0.90 20.07 8.57
CA GLN A 29 0.12 20.99 7.75
C GLN A 29 0.35 20.70 6.27
N ARG A 30 1.61 20.53 5.85
CA ARG A 30 1.98 20.18 4.49
C ARG A 30 1.35 18.87 4.03
N TYR A 31 1.37 17.82 4.86
CA TYR A 31 0.77 16.52 4.48
C TYR A 31 -0.74 16.65 4.22
N ILE A 32 -1.43 17.49 4.98
CA ILE A 32 -2.86 17.75 4.81
C ILE A 32 -3.10 18.56 3.53
N GLU A 33 -2.38 19.66 3.34
CA GLU A 33 -2.59 20.61 2.24
C GLU A 33 -2.13 20.07 0.89
N ASP A 34 -0.90 19.54 0.82
CA ASP A 34 -0.26 19.16 -0.44
C ASP A 34 -0.66 17.75 -0.87
N TRP A 35 -0.88 16.85 0.09
CA TRP A 35 -1.10 15.42 -0.17
C TRP A 35 -2.48 14.92 0.23
N GLY A 36 -3.35 15.79 0.77
CA GLY A 36 -4.72 15.43 1.13
C GLY A 36 -4.81 14.36 2.23
N ILE A 37 -3.77 14.24 3.05
CA ILE A 37 -3.72 13.26 4.14
C ILE A 37 -4.66 13.72 5.27
N PRO A 38 -5.53 12.85 5.81
CA PRO A 38 -6.37 13.20 6.95
C PRO A 38 -5.55 13.73 8.13
N ALA A 39 -6.07 14.72 8.85
CA ALA A 39 -5.34 15.35 9.96
C ALA A 39 -4.90 14.35 11.05
N TYR A 40 -5.69 13.31 11.29
CA TYR A 40 -5.33 12.22 12.19
C TYR A 40 -4.09 11.46 11.69
N ASP A 41 -4.11 11.01 10.44
CA ASP A 41 -3.04 10.27 9.79
C ASP A 41 -1.74 11.09 9.73
N ALA A 42 -1.83 12.37 9.34
CA ALA A 42 -0.70 13.30 9.37
C ALA A 42 -0.15 13.45 10.79
N GLY A 43 -1.03 13.49 11.79
CA GLY A 43 -0.72 13.41 13.21
C GLY A 43 0.17 12.22 13.56
N VAL A 44 -0.20 11.03 13.12
CA VAL A 44 0.52 9.78 13.38
C VAL A 44 1.86 9.72 12.62
N LEU A 45 1.86 10.03 11.33
CA LEU A 45 3.06 9.97 10.47
C LEU A 45 4.18 10.92 10.91
N THR A 46 3.85 11.97 11.65
CA THR A 46 4.79 12.98 12.14
C THR A 46 5.15 12.83 13.62
N GLN A 47 4.77 11.71 14.26
CA GLN A 47 5.12 11.45 15.66
C GLN A 47 6.62 11.27 15.87
N THR A 48 7.30 10.62 14.92
CA THR A 48 8.76 10.46 14.92
C THR A 48 9.35 11.01 13.62
N LYS A 49 10.59 11.50 13.70
CA LYS A 49 11.28 12.03 12.53
C LYS A 49 11.51 10.93 11.50
N GLU A 50 11.85 9.73 11.97
CA GLU A 50 12.15 8.56 11.15
C GLU A 50 10.94 8.14 10.32
N MET A 51 9.75 8.03 10.94
CA MET A 51 8.50 7.71 10.22
C MET A 51 8.15 8.79 9.19
N SER A 52 8.29 10.05 9.60
CA SER A 52 8.02 11.19 8.75
C SER A 52 8.94 11.23 7.53
N ASP A 53 10.25 11.07 7.73
CA ASP A 53 11.24 11.05 6.65
C ASP A 53 11.02 9.87 5.71
N PHE A 54 10.68 8.70 6.26
CA PHE A 54 10.38 7.51 5.46
C PHE A 54 9.16 7.72 4.56
N PHE A 55 8.10 8.33 5.09
CA PHE A 55 6.91 8.67 4.33
C PHE A 55 7.23 9.64 3.19
N GLU A 56 7.91 10.76 3.49
CA GLU A 56 8.29 11.74 2.46
C GLU A 56 9.17 11.11 1.38
N ALA A 57 10.15 10.28 1.77
CA ALA A 57 11.00 9.58 0.83
C ALA A 57 10.21 8.58 -0.02
N THR A 58 9.18 7.92 0.54
CA THR A 58 8.33 6.99 -0.21
C THR A 58 7.49 7.73 -1.25
N VAL A 59 6.92 8.88 -0.88
CA VAL A 59 6.17 9.74 -1.80
C VAL A 59 7.08 10.32 -2.88
N ALA A 60 8.31 10.74 -2.52
CA ALA A 60 9.31 11.24 -3.48
C ALA A 60 9.73 10.18 -4.52
N GLN A 61 9.61 8.89 -4.20
CA GLN A 61 9.81 7.79 -5.15
C GLN A 61 8.59 7.57 -6.09
N GLY A 62 7.56 8.41 -5.99
CA GLY A 62 6.36 8.38 -6.85
C GLY A 62 5.26 7.43 -6.36
N ALA A 63 5.24 7.11 -5.07
CA ALA A 63 4.11 6.40 -4.47
C ALA A 63 2.90 7.35 -4.30
N ASP A 64 1.69 6.81 -4.40
CA ASP A 64 0.49 7.53 -3.96
C ASP A 64 0.58 7.82 -2.45
N ALA A 65 0.47 9.09 -2.07
CA ALA A 65 0.68 9.52 -0.68
C ALA A 65 -0.35 8.90 0.28
N LYS A 66 -1.60 8.75 -0.16
CA LYS A 66 -2.65 8.13 0.66
C LYS A 66 -2.39 6.64 0.87
N GLN A 67 -1.96 5.92 -0.16
CA GLN A 67 -1.57 4.52 -0.03
C GLN A 67 -0.32 4.37 0.84
N ALA A 68 0.69 5.21 0.67
CA ALA A 68 1.88 5.21 1.52
C ALA A 68 1.52 5.43 3.01
N SER A 69 0.65 6.41 3.30
CA SER A 69 0.10 6.65 4.65
C SER A 69 -0.56 5.40 5.22
N ASN A 70 -1.47 4.78 4.46
CA ASN A 70 -2.20 3.59 4.90
C ASN A 70 -1.26 2.40 5.19
N TRP A 71 -0.28 2.15 4.33
CA TRP A 71 0.68 1.06 4.52
C TRP A 71 1.59 1.29 5.72
N LEU A 72 2.04 2.54 5.93
CA LEU A 72 2.90 2.87 7.06
C LEU A 72 2.16 2.70 8.39
N MET A 73 0.96 3.27 8.51
CA MET A 73 0.17 3.18 9.73
C MET A 73 -0.42 1.79 9.98
N GLY A 74 -0.69 1.02 8.92
CA GLY A 74 -1.26 -0.31 8.99
C GLY A 74 -0.17 -1.38 9.10
N GLU A 75 0.20 -1.95 7.98
CA GLU A 75 1.05 -3.14 7.88
C GLU A 75 2.48 -2.91 8.41
N VAL A 76 3.08 -1.75 8.15
CA VAL A 76 4.44 -1.45 8.65
C VAL A 76 4.42 -1.30 10.17
N SER A 77 3.63 -0.38 10.73
CA SER A 77 3.50 -0.24 12.19
C SER A 77 3.08 -1.55 12.86
N GLY A 78 2.17 -2.32 12.25
CA GLY A 78 1.76 -3.63 12.74
C GLY A 78 2.91 -4.63 12.80
N PHE A 79 3.76 -4.68 11.77
CA PHE A 79 4.95 -5.54 11.75
C PHE A 79 5.98 -5.12 12.81
N LEU A 80 6.31 -3.82 12.87
CA LEU A 80 7.28 -3.27 13.82
C LEU A 80 6.87 -3.58 15.26
N ASN A 81 5.59 -3.35 15.59
CA ASN A 81 5.05 -3.66 16.91
C ASN A 81 5.08 -5.16 17.22
N ALA A 82 4.74 -6.02 16.25
CA ALA A 82 4.72 -7.46 16.45
C ALA A 82 6.11 -8.08 16.61
N GLN A 83 7.13 -7.48 16.00
CA GLN A 83 8.53 -7.94 16.10
C GLN A 83 9.33 -7.21 17.19
N HIS A 84 8.75 -6.17 17.82
CA HIS A 84 9.44 -5.29 18.76
C HIS A 84 10.72 -4.67 18.17
N VAL A 85 10.64 -4.22 16.92
CA VAL A 85 11.75 -3.58 16.19
C VAL A 85 11.34 -2.20 15.69
N GLU A 86 12.33 -1.36 15.44
CA GLU A 86 12.16 -0.03 14.86
C GLU A 86 12.30 -0.05 13.32
N LEU A 87 11.84 1.01 12.66
CA LEU A 87 11.86 1.12 11.20
C LEU A 87 13.28 1.05 10.62
N GLY A 88 14.30 1.51 11.35
CA GLY A 88 15.70 1.41 10.95
C GLY A 88 16.32 0.02 11.13
N GLN A 89 15.57 -0.94 11.71
CA GLN A 89 16.05 -2.30 12.02
C GLN A 89 15.46 -3.36 11.08
N VAL A 90 14.65 -2.94 10.09
CA VAL A 90 14.06 -3.81 9.07
C VAL A 90 14.66 -3.51 7.70
N ALA A 91 14.50 -4.44 6.76
CA ALA A 91 15.03 -4.29 5.40
C ALA A 91 14.14 -3.43 4.49
N LEU A 92 12.99 -2.97 4.99
CA LEU A 92 12.09 -2.14 4.19
C LEU A 92 12.73 -0.78 3.90
N THR A 93 12.82 -0.43 2.62
CA THR A 93 13.27 0.89 2.16
C THR A 93 12.09 1.68 1.58
N PRO A 94 12.18 3.02 1.51
CA PRO A 94 11.17 3.84 0.83
C PRO A 94 10.97 3.44 -0.64
N ALA A 95 12.04 3.02 -1.32
CA ALA A 95 11.98 2.53 -2.69
C ALA A 95 11.20 1.22 -2.81
N HIS A 96 11.40 0.27 -1.88
CA HIS A 96 10.63 -0.98 -1.84
C HIS A 96 9.15 -0.74 -1.62
N LEU A 97 8.80 0.11 -0.65
CA LEU A 97 7.40 0.44 -0.39
C LEU A 97 6.76 1.14 -1.60
N ALA A 98 7.45 2.12 -2.19
CA ALA A 98 6.96 2.82 -3.37
C ALA A 98 6.78 1.90 -4.58
N GLY A 99 7.75 1.02 -4.84
CA GLY A 99 7.68 0.02 -5.91
C GLY A 99 6.47 -0.90 -5.74
N MET A 100 6.27 -1.44 -4.54
CA MET A 100 5.08 -2.27 -4.24
C MET A 100 3.78 -1.49 -4.43
N ILE A 101 3.70 -0.24 -3.97
CA ILE A 101 2.51 0.62 -4.14
C ILE A 101 2.20 0.84 -5.62
N LYS A 102 3.21 1.05 -6.47
CA LYS A 102 3.00 1.19 -7.92
C LYS A 102 2.40 -0.06 -8.56
N LEU A 103 2.88 -1.24 -8.19
CA LEU A 103 2.33 -2.53 -8.66
C LEU A 103 0.86 -2.74 -8.25
N ILE A 104 0.44 -2.14 -7.13
CA ILE A 104 -0.98 -2.13 -6.75
C ILE A 104 -1.75 -1.14 -7.62
N GLY A 105 -1.19 0.07 -7.80
CA GLY A 105 -1.81 1.16 -8.55
C GLY A 105 -2.06 0.84 -10.02
N ASP A 106 -1.13 0.16 -10.68
CA ASP A 106 -1.25 -0.27 -12.07
C ASP A 106 -2.06 -1.57 -12.26
N GLY A 107 -2.43 -2.24 -11.15
CA GLY A 107 -3.21 -3.48 -11.18
C GLY A 107 -2.39 -4.73 -11.49
N THR A 108 -1.05 -4.65 -11.45
CA THR A 108 -0.18 -5.83 -11.57
C THR A 108 -0.40 -6.80 -10.43
N ILE A 109 -0.62 -6.31 -9.20
CA ILE A 109 -0.95 -7.14 -8.03
C ILE A 109 -2.19 -6.64 -7.30
N SER A 110 -2.93 -7.55 -6.69
CA SER A 110 -4.02 -7.18 -5.77
C SER A 110 -3.48 -6.71 -4.41
N SER A 111 -4.29 -5.97 -3.64
CA SER A 111 -3.95 -5.64 -2.24
C SER A 111 -3.67 -6.88 -1.39
N LYS A 112 -4.33 -8.01 -1.68
CA LYS A 112 -4.09 -9.29 -0.99
C LYS A 112 -2.71 -9.86 -1.30
N MET A 113 -2.29 -9.78 -2.57
CA MET A 113 -0.97 -10.21 -3.01
C MET A 113 0.13 -9.29 -2.47
N ALA A 114 -0.13 -7.98 -2.44
CA ALA A 114 0.79 -7.00 -1.86
C ALA A 114 1.14 -7.30 -0.40
N LYS A 115 0.23 -7.84 0.41
CA LYS A 115 0.57 -8.28 1.79
C LYS A 115 1.60 -9.41 1.84
N LYS A 116 1.70 -10.23 0.79
CA LYS A 116 2.76 -11.25 0.67
C LYS A 116 4.08 -10.60 0.25
N VAL A 117 4.03 -9.72 -0.76
CA VAL A 117 5.20 -8.93 -1.21
C VAL A 117 5.79 -8.15 -0.05
N PHE A 118 4.94 -7.45 0.72
CA PHE A 118 5.31 -6.67 1.89
C PHE A 118 6.17 -7.47 2.89
N LYS A 119 5.74 -8.70 3.23
CA LYS A 119 6.47 -9.55 4.18
C LYS A 119 7.88 -9.88 3.70
N GLU A 120 8.05 -10.07 2.41
CA GLU A 120 9.36 -10.39 1.83
C GLU A 120 10.26 -9.17 1.76
N ILE A 121 9.73 -8.01 1.35
CA ILE A 121 10.55 -6.80 1.25
C ILE A 121 10.99 -6.27 2.63
N ILE A 122 10.15 -6.41 3.67
CA ILE A 122 10.50 -5.94 5.02
C ILE A 122 11.49 -6.87 5.73
N GLN A 123 11.53 -8.15 5.38
CA GLN A 123 12.38 -9.15 6.02
C GLN A 123 13.69 -9.40 5.27
N HIS A 124 13.70 -9.31 3.94
CA HIS A 124 14.76 -9.88 3.10
C HIS A 124 15.38 -8.90 2.10
N ASP A 125 15.06 -7.60 2.16
CA ASP A 125 15.59 -6.57 1.24
C ASP A 125 15.26 -6.88 -0.23
N THR A 126 14.11 -7.51 -0.46
CA THR A 126 13.72 -8.02 -1.77
C THR A 126 13.17 -6.90 -2.66
N ASP A 127 13.55 -6.89 -3.94
CA ASP A 127 12.93 -6.04 -4.94
C ASP A 127 11.47 -6.51 -5.22
N PRO A 128 10.46 -5.65 -5.03
CA PRO A 128 9.05 -6.06 -5.11
C PRO A 128 8.63 -6.51 -6.51
N ASP A 129 9.16 -5.88 -7.57
CA ASP A 129 8.80 -6.19 -8.95
C ASP A 129 9.34 -7.55 -9.36
N LYS A 130 10.64 -7.77 -9.16
CA LYS A 130 11.29 -9.07 -9.43
C LYS A 130 10.60 -10.21 -8.69
N TRP A 131 10.29 -10.00 -7.41
CA TRP A 131 9.68 -11.04 -6.60
C TRP A 131 8.25 -11.39 -7.06
N VAL A 132 7.46 -10.39 -7.48
CA VAL A 132 6.13 -10.61 -8.05
C VAL A 132 6.21 -11.46 -9.32
N HIS A 133 7.17 -11.16 -10.20
CA HIS A 133 7.42 -11.92 -11.42
C HIS A 133 7.87 -13.36 -11.12
N GLU A 134 8.84 -13.55 -10.23
CA GLU A 134 9.36 -14.87 -9.84
C GLU A 134 8.31 -15.76 -9.18
N LYS A 135 7.39 -15.17 -8.40
CA LYS A 135 6.33 -15.91 -7.70
C LYS A 135 5.04 -16.04 -8.49
N GLY A 136 4.98 -15.52 -9.72
CA GLY A 136 3.78 -15.60 -10.57
C GLY A 136 2.56 -14.94 -9.92
N LEU A 137 2.77 -13.80 -9.24
CA LEU A 137 1.71 -13.08 -8.51
C LEU A 137 0.99 -12.03 -9.36
N ILE A 138 1.27 -11.99 -10.65
CA ILE A 138 0.64 -11.04 -11.58
C ILE A 138 -0.85 -11.34 -11.71
N GLN A 139 -1.69 -10.31 -11.61
CA GLN A 139 -3.13 -10.46 -11.79
C GLN A 139 -3.45 -10.82 -13.24
N LEU A 140 -4.28 -11.86 -13.40
CA LEU A 140 -4.86 -12.21 -14.67
C LEU A 140 -5.92 -11.16 -15.04
N SER A 141 -5.57 -10.26 -15.95
CA SER A 141 -6.42 -9.16 -16.42
C SER A 141 -6.77 -9.27 -17.91
N ASP A 142 -6.21 -10.24 -18.63
CA ASP A 142 -6.46 -10.45 -20.06
C ASP A 142 -7.86 -11.04 -20.29
N PRO A 143 -8.79 -10.30 -20.94
CA PRO A 143 -10.13 -10.80 -21.21
C PRO A 143 -10.13 -12.09 -22.03
N ALA A 144 -9.17 -12.29 -22.93
CA ALA A 144 -9.10 -13.50 -23.75
C ALA A 144 -8.84 -14.76 -22.91
N LYS A 145 -8.17 -14.61 -21.76
CA LYS A 145 -7.94 -15.71 -20.80
C LYS A 145 -9.04 -15.82 -19.75
N LEU A 146 -9.67 -14.72 -19.37
CA LEU A 146 -10.73 -14.71 -18.36
C LEU A 146 -12.07 -15.17 -18.91
N THR A 147 -12.44 -14.78 -20.13
CA THR A 147 -13.77 -15.07 -20.71
C THR A 147 -14.07 -16.57 -20.71
N PRO A 148 -13.19 -17.47 -21.19
CA PRO A 148 -13.50 -18.91 -21.17
C PRO A 148 -13.70 -19.48 -19.76
N ILE A 149 -13.01 -18.92 -18.76
CA ILE A 149 -13.16 -19.33 -17.36
C ILE A 149 -14.50 -18.83 -16.81
N ILE A 150 -14.89 -17.61 -17.18
CA ILE A 150 -16.15 -17.01 -16.75
C ILE A 150 -17.33 -17.76 -17.37
N ASP A 151 -17.27 -18.07 -18.67
CA ASP A 151 -18.29 -18.84 -19.38
C ASP A 151 -18.50 -20.21 -18.73
N GLU A 152 -17.42 -20.93 -18.42
CA GLU A 152 -17.49 -22.22 -17.72
C GLU A 152 -18.17 -22.08 -16.34
N ILE A 153 -17.87 -21.01 -15.60
CA ILE A 153 -18.53 -20.76 -14.31
C ILE A 153 -20.01 -20.42 -14.51
N LEU A 154 -20.36 -19.62 -15.51
CA LEU A 154 -21.76 -19.26 -15.79
C LEU A 154 -22.58 -20.49 -16.18
N ASP A 155 -22.07 -21.33 -17.08
CA ASP A 155 -22.70 -22.59 -17.52
C ASP A 155 -23.00 -23.54 -16.35
N ASN A 156 -22.09 -23.59 -15.38
CA ASN A 156 -22.24 -24.43 -14.19
C ASN A 156 -23.10 -23.79 -13.07
N ASN A 157 -23.52 -22.53 -13.21
CA ASN A 157 -24.18 -21.77 -12.15
C ASN A 157 -25.43 -21.01 -12.64
N GLN A 158 -26.22 -21.60 -13.54
CA GLN A 158 -27.44 -20.99 -14.10
C GLN A 158 -28.39 -20.38 -13.05
N GLN A 159 -28.59 -21.05 -11.91
CA GLN A 159 -29.45 -20.53 -10.84
C GLN A 159 -28.98 -19.17 -10.30
N SER A 160 -27.66 -18.92 -10.28
CA SER A 160 -27.12 -17.63 -9.83
C SER A 160 -27.39 -16.52 -10.84
N ILE A 161 -27.42 -16.84 -12.13
CA ILE A 161 -27.78 -15.89 -13.19
C ILE A 161 -29.25 -15.50 -13.07
N ASP A 162 -30.13 -16.49 -12.89
CA ASP A 162 -31.56 -16.26 -12.74
C ASP A 162 -31.87 -15.47 -11.45
N ASP A 163 -31.18 -15.78 -10.36
CA ASP A 163 -31.28 -15.05 -9.10
C ASP A 163 -30.84 -13.58 -9.24
N PHE A 164 -29.77 -13.31 -9.97
CA PHE A 164 -29.35 -11.95 -10.26
C PHE A 164 -30.40 -11.19 -11.08
N LYS A 165 -30.93 -11.81 -12.15
CA LYS A 165 -32.01 -11.23 -12.98
C LYS A 165 -33.29 -10.95 -12.18
N ALA A 166 -33.53 -11.72 -11.10
CA ALA A 166 -34.62 -11.49 -10.16
C ALA A 166 -34.34 -10.40 -9.10
N GLY A 167 -33.21 -9.69 -9.19
CA GLY A 167 -32.83 -8.60 -8.28
C GLY A 167 -32.10 -9.05 -7.01
N LYS A 168 -31.57 -10.27 -6.96
CA LYS A 168 -30.76 -10.75 -5.83
C LYS A 168 -29.28 -10.43 -6.08
N ASP A 169 -28.86 -9.21 -5.76
CA ASP A 169 -27.50 -8.70 -5.97
C ASP A 169 -26.38 -9.59 -5.38
N ARG A 170 -26.68 -10.39 -4.34
CA ARG A 170 -25.72 -11.32 -3.73
C ARG A 170 -25.24 -12.42 -4.69
N ALA A 171 -26.01 -12.73 -5.73
CA ALA A 171 -25.65 -13.77 -6.70
C ALA A 171 -24.37 -13.42 -7.49
N ILE A 172 -24.15 -12.14 -7.81
CA ILE A 172 -22.89 -11.68 -8.42
C ILE A 172 -21.70 -11.97 -7.50
N GLY A 173 -21.83 -11.65 -6.20
CA GLY A 173 -20.76 -11.88 -5.24
C GLY A 173 -20.35 -13.36 -5.16
N PHE A 174 -21.31 -14.26 -5.30
CA PHE A 174 -21.06 -15.70 -5.38
C PHE A 174 -20.31 -16.09 -6.66
N LEU A 175 -20.76 -15.62 -7.84
CA LEU A 175 -20.10 -15.89 -9.13
C LEU A 175 -18.67 -15.37 -9.15
N VAL A 176 -18.44 -14.13 -8.68
CA VAL A 176 -17.10 -13.57 -8.50
C VAL A 176 -16.27 -14.45 -7.57
N GLY A 177 -16.85 -14.94 -6.48
CA GLY A 177 -16.18 -15.89 -5.57
C GLY A 177 -15.72 -17.18 -6.25
N GLN A 178 -16.55 -17.77 -7.12
CA GLN A 178 -16.19 -18.96 -7.90
C GLN A 178 -15.05 -18.68 -8.88
N ILE A 179 -15.11 -17.56 -9.60
CA ILE A 179 -14.06 -17.15 -10.56
C ILE A 179 -12.73 -16.92 -9.84
N MET A 180 -12.77 -16.23 -8.69
CA MET A 180 -11.57 -16.02 -7.86
C MET A 180 -11.02 -17.34 -7.34
N LYS A 181 -11.87 -18.33 -7.02
CA LYS A 181 -11.42 -19.67 -6.60
C LYS A 181 -10.73 -20.41 -7.75
N GLN A 182 -11.34 -20.43 -8.93
CA GLN A 182 -10.81 -21.12 -10.12
C GLN A 182 -9.47 -20.52 -10.57
N THR A 183 -9.33 -19.20 -10.47
CA THR A 183 -8.09 -18.49 -10.82
C THR A 183 -7.10 -18.38 -9.65
N HIS A 184 -7.32 -19.12 -8.56
CA HIS A 184 -6.43 -19.12 -7.37
C HIS A 184 -6.17 -17.71 -6.80
N GLY A 185 -7.15 -16.81 -6.97
CA GLY A 185 -7.09 -15.42 -6.56
C GLY A 185 -6.26 -14.51 -7.46
N GLN A 186 -5.88 -14.97 -8.65
CA GLN A 186 -5.12 -14.18 -9.63
C GLN A 186 -6.01 -13.31 -10.50
N ALA A 187 -7.28 -13.67 -10.75
CA ALA A 187 -8.15 -12.83 -11.58
C ALA A 187 -8.27 -11.41 -11.04
N ASN A 188 -8.25 -10.43 -11.96
CA ASN A 188 -8.47 -9.04 -11.61
C ASN A 188 -9.96 -8.80 -11.34
N PRO A 189 -10.36 -8.42 -10.10
CA PRO A 189 -11.77 -8.26 -9.77
C PRO A 189 -12.49 -7.23 -10.62
N LYS A 190 -11.81 -6.17 -11.07
CA LYS A 190 -12.42 -5.15 -11.93
C LYS A 190 -12.79 -5.72 -13.29
N VAL A 191 -11.85 -6.44 -13.91
CA VAL A 191 -12.05 -7.06 -15.23
C VAL A 191 -13.08 -8.18 -15.14
N VAL A 192 -13.02 -9.00 -14.09
CA VAL A 192 -14.03 -10.04 -13.85
C VAL A 192 -15.44 -9.46 -13.77
N ASN A 193 -15.64 -8.40 -12.97
CA ASN A 193 -16.96 -7.77 -12.87
C ASN A 193 -17.40 -7.17 -14.21
N GLN A 194 -16.48 -6.57 -14.98
CA GLN A 194 -16.82 -6.03 -16.30
C GLN A 194 -17.28 -7.11 -17.28
N ILE A 195 -16.57 -8.23 -17.37
CA ILE A 195 -16.94 -9.35 -18.25
C ILE A 195 -18.24 -9.98 -17.76
N LEU A 196 -18.35 -10.26 -16.45
CA LEU A 196 -19.55 -10.86 -15.87
C LEU A 196 -20.81 -10.05 -16.16
N MET A 197 -20.76 -8.73 -15.99
CA MET A 197 -21.88 -7.82 -16.27
C MET A 197 -22.21 -7.67 -17.75
N ALA A 198 -21.29 -8.03 -18.65
CA ALA A 198 -21.56 -8.05 -20.09
C ALA A 198 -22.25 -9.35 -20.53
N GLU A 199 -22.00 -10.46 -19.84
CA GLU A 199 -22.53 -11.78 -20.15
C GLU A 199 -23.93 -12.07 -19.54
N ILE A 200 -24.27 -11.47 -18.40
CA ILE A 200 -25.51 -11.80 -17.65
C ILE A 200 -26.67 -10.82 -17.84
#